data_AF-A0A9X0DFT8-F1
#
_entry.id   AF-A0A9X0DFT8-F1
#
_cell.length_a   1.000
_cell.length_b   1.000
_cell.length_c   1.000
_cell.angle_alpha   90.00
_cell.angle_beta   90.00
_cell.angle_gamma   90.00
#
_symmetry.space_group_name_H-M   'P 1'
#
loop_
_entity.id
_entity.type
_entity.pdbx_description
1 polymer ?
#
loop_
_entity_poly.entity_id
_entity_poly.type
_entity_poly.pdbx_seq_one_letter_code
_entity_poly.pdbx_strand_id
1 'polypeptide(L)'
;MSSYMPEISAKLYITTNTDEKTTTLLDSTSFVTRQGSPGLAVSYAYSAGPTPSFTDDTDFKARQEVAKREKIHSFPSAGGSTAMVCNIAPNPNGDEGFMHRTHTLDYVCITGGEAEYAVSGGEKKVMKRGDVVIQRAGWHAWKNLSKTEELTLFAVAIGAEGATEGFMEFPKA
;
A
#
# COMPACT_ATOMS: atom_id res chain seq x y z
N MET A 1 3.63 -17.73 -15.14
CA MET A 1 4.33 -17.25 -13.93
C MET A 1 3.46 -17.60 -12.74
N SER A 2 4.01 -18.22 -11.69
CA SER A 2 3.27 -18.53 -10.47
C SER A 2 2.81 -17.24 -9.79
N SER A 3 1.62 -17.22 -9.20
CA SER A 3 1.16 -16.13 -8.34
C SER A 3 2.02 -16.09 -7.08
N TYR A 4 2.76 -14.99 -6.86
CA TYR A 4 3.47 -14.77 -5.60
C TYR A 4 2.47 -14.33 -4.54
N MET A 5 2.36 -15.08 -3.45
CA MET A 5 1.55 -14.76 -2.28
C MET A 5 2.42 -14.93 -1.02
N PRO A 6 2.72 -13.84 -0.30
CA PRO A 6 3.53 -13.89 0.91
C PRO A 6 2.75 -14.56 2.04
N GLU A 7 3.47 -15.18 2.98
CA GLU A 7 2.88 -15.57 4.25
C GLU A 7 2.74 -14.34 5.15
N ILE A 8 1.50 -13.91 5.39
CA ILE A 8 1.25 -12.71 6.19
C ILE A 8 1.13 -13.09 7.65
N SER A 9 2.22 -12.87 8.40
CA SER A 9 2.24 -13.00 9.85
C SER A 9 1.73 -11.74 10.58
N ALA A 10 1.59 -10.62 9.85
CA ALA A 10 1.16 -9.34 10.41
C ALA A 10 -0.32 -9.36 10.83
N LYS A 11 -0.60 -8.80 12.01
CA LYS A 11 -1.96 -8.63 12.52
C LYS A 11 -2.44 -7.21 12.27
N LEU A 12 -3.71 -7.07 11.88
CA LEU A 12 -4.39 -5.79 11.77
C LEU A 12 -5.27 -5.63 13.00
N TYR A 13 -5.17 -4.48 13.66
CA TYR A 13 -6.02 -4.12 14.80
C TYR A 13 -6.74 -2.81 14.45
N ILE A 14 -8.06 -2.82 14.50
CA ILE A 14 -8.89 -1.64 14.25
C ILE A 14 -9.68 -1.35 15.52
N THR A 15 -9.78 -0.08 15.90
CA THR A 15 -10.55 0.38 17.05
C THR A 15 -11.94 0.85 16.63
N THR A 16 -12.91 0.76 17.55
CA THR A 16 -14.20 1.45 17.46
C THR A 16 -14.49 2.15 18.79
N ASN A 17 -15.33 3.18 18.76
CA ASN A 17 -15.80 3.88 19.96
C ASN A 17 -17.24 3.44 20.25
N THR A 18 -17.46 2.74 21.35
CA THR A 18 -18.81 2.25 21.72
C THR A 18 -19.65 3.32 22.39
N ASP A 19 -19.00 4.34 22.96
CA ASP A 19 -19.59 5.56 23.53
C ASP A 19 -18.52 6.68 23.54
N GLU A 20 -18.84 7.86 24.09
CA GLU A 20 -17.93 9.02 24.14
C GLU A 20 -16.63 8.80 24.95
N LYS A 21 -16.56 7.75 25.77
CA LYS A 21 -15.46 7.49 26.71
C LYS A 21 -14.79 6.13 26.51
N THR A 22 -15.39 5.25 25.72
CA THR A 22 -14.95 3.86 25.59
C THR A 22 -14.51 3.56 24.17
N THR A 23 -13.23 3.21 24.02
CA THR A 23 -12.66 2.67 22.78
C THR A 23 -12.33 1.19 22.98
N THR A 24 -12.76 0.34 22.05
CA THR A 24 -12.48 -1.10 22.05
C THR A 24 -11.82 -1.51 20.74
N LEU A 25 -11.27 -2.73 20.70
CA LEU A 25 -10.81 -3.35 19.46
C LEU A 25 -12.00 -4.03 18.78
N LEU A 26 -12.10 -3.88 17.47
CA LEU A 26 -13.01 -4.66 16.64
C LEU A 26 -12.50 -6.11 16.55
N ASP A 27 -13.43 -7.05 16.64
CA ASP A 27 -13.10 -8.48 16.60
C ASP A 27 -12.64 -8.93 15.20
N SER A 28 -11.71 -9.88 15.19
CA SER A 28 -11.30 -10.65 14.01
C SER A 28 -10.93 -9.82 12.77
N THR A 29 -10.24 -8.69 12.96
CA THR A 29 -9.71 -7.89 11.85
C THR A 29 -8.46 -8.53 11.24
N SER A 30 -8.42 -8.60 9.91
CA SER A 30 -7.28 -9.13 9.16
C SER A 30 -7.01 -8.30 7.91
N PHE A 31 -5.75 -8.32 7.48
CA PHE A 31 -5.41 -7.85 6.14
C PHE A 31 -6.13 -8.69 5.10
N VAL A 32 -6.55 -8.05 4.01
CA VAL A 32 -7.07 -8.75 2.84
C VAL A 32 -6.02 -8.71 1.75
N THR A 33 -5.39 -9.85 1.51
CA THR A 33 -4.33 -9.98 0.51
C THR A 33 -4.91 -10.26 -0.86
N ARG A 34 -4.44 -9.48 -1.84
CA ARG A 34 -4.72 -9.67 -3.26
C ARG A 34 -3.42 -9.58 -4.04
N GLN A 35 -3.38 -10.29 -5.16
CA GLN A 35 -2.28 -10.12 -6.10
C GLN A 35 -2.45 -8.78 -6.81
N GLY A 36 -1.41 -7.96 -6.80
CA GLY A 36 -1.33 -6.74 -7.60
C GLY A 36 -0.84 -7.09 -9.00
N SER A 37 0.38 -6.65 -9.32
CA SER A 37 1.12 -7.08 -10.51
C SER A 37 1.91 -8.38 -10.26
N PRO A 38 2.46 -9.03 -11.29
CA PRO A 38 3.41 -10.13 -11.09
C PRO A 38 4.53 -9.72 -10.12
N GLY A 39 4.77 -10.53 -9.08
CA GLY A 39 5.77 -10.26 -8.04
C GLY A 39 5.35 -9.25 -6.96
N LEU A 40 4.14 -8.71 -7.00
CA LEU A 40 3.61 -7.81 -5.98
C LEU A 40 2.32 -8.39 -5.36
N ALA A 41 2.34 -8.57 -4.05
CA ALA A 41 1.13 -8.81 -3.27
C ALA A 41 0.80 -7.56 -2.45
N VAL A 42 -0.49 -7.21 -2.42
CA VAL A 42 -1.00 -6.07 -1.66
C VAL A 42 -1.95 -6.58 -0.60
N SER A 43 -1.68 -6.18 0.63
CA SER A 43 -2.43 -6.57 1.82
C SER A 43 -3.15 -5.35 2.33
N TYR A 44 -4.43 -5.26 1.98
CA TYR A 44 -5.26 -4.10 2.28
C TYR A 44 -5.56 -4.02 3.78
N ALA A 45 -5.29 -2.84 4.37
CA ALA A 45 -5.60 -2.55 5.76
C ALA A 45 -6.95 -1.81 5.87
N TYR A 46 -6.99 -0.59 5.36
CA TYR A 46 -8.08 0.35 5.53
C TYR A 46 -8.12 1.40 4.42
N SER A 47 -9.29 1.94 4.11
CA SER A 47 -9.45 3.12 3.27
C SER A 47 -10.55 4.01 3.82
N ALA A 48 -10.44 5.30 3.54
CA ALA A 48 -11.42 6.30 3.91
C ALA A 48 -11.66 7.28 2.76
N GLY A 49 -12.88 7.82 2.70
CA GLY A 49 -13.20 8.93 1.82
C GLY A 49 -12.57 10.25 2.30
N PRO A 50 -12.78 11.36 1.55
CA PRO A 50 -12.22 12.68 1.87
C PRO A 50 -12.56 13.20 3.26
N THR A 51 -13.69 12.78 3.80
CA THR A 51 -14.11 13.08 5.17
C THR A 51 -14.57 11.77 5.80
N PRO A 52 -13.72 11.07 6.57
CA PRO A 52 -14.14 9.85 7.25
C PRO A 52 -15.26 10.16 8.24
N SER A 53 -16.28 9.31 8.24
CA SER A 53 -17.36 9.34 9.23
C SER A 53 -17.23 8.12 10.13
N PHE A 54 -16.98 8.35 11.42
CA PHE A 54 -16.92 7.31 12.44
C PHE A 54 -18.28 7.03 13.09
N THR A 55 -19.30 7.87 12.80
CA THR A 55 -20.66 7.65 13.27
C THR A 55 -21.16 6.30 12.78
N ASP A 56 -21.69 5.50 13.71
CA ASP A 56 -22.19 4.15 13.45
C ASP A 56 -21.21 3.26 12.66
N ASP A 57 -19.90 3.43 12.86
CA ASP A 57 -18.85 2.69 12.15
C ASP A 57 -18.98 2.78 10.61
N THR A 58 -19.43 3.92 10.09
CA THR A 58 -19.71 4.10 8.65
C THR A 58 -18.48 3.83 7.78
N ASP A 59 -17.32 4.35 8.17
CA ASP A 59 -16.05 4.11 7.48
C ASP A 59 -15.60 2.64 7.57
N PHE A 60 -15.80 1.99 8.72
CA PHE A 60 -15.46 0.57 8.88
C PHE A 60 -16.36 -0.33 8.03
N LYS A 61 -17.67 -0.05 7.97
CA LYS A 61 -18.62 -0.73 7.07
C LYS A 61 -18.18 -0.56 5.61
N ALA A 62 -17.78 0.64 5.20
CA ALA A 62 -17.25 0.89 3.87
C ALA A 62 -15.98 0.06 3.60
N ARG A 63 -15.06 -0.02 4.57
CA ARG A 63 -13.88 -0.90 4.50
C ARG A 63 -14.26 -2.35 4.32
N GLN A 64 -15.29 -2.85 5.02
CA GLN A 64 -15.76 -4.23 4.88
C GLN A 64 -16.25 -4.52 3.47
N GLU A 65 -16.94 -3.57 2.83
CA GLU A 65 -17.35 -3.73 1.43
C GLU A 65 -16.16 -3.74 0.45
N VAL A 66 -15.15 -2.89 0.67
CA VAL A 66 -13.90 -2.92 -0.12
C VAL A 66 -13.19 -4.27 0.01
N ALA A 67 -13.11 -4.82 1.22
CA ALA A 67 -12.48 -6.10 1.51
C ALA A 67 -13.13 -7.31 0.81
N LYS A 68 -14.41 -7.20 0.45
CA LYS A 68 -15.13 -8.24 -0.31
C LYS A 68 -14.84 -8.19 -1.81
N ARG A 69 -14.27 -7.10 -2.32
CA ARG A 69 -13.99 -6.94 -3.75
C ARG A 69 -12.93 -7.94 -4.20
N GLU A 70 -13.07 -8.40 -5.44
CA GLU A 70 -12.07 -9.22 -6.11
C GLU A 70 -10.78 -8.40 -6.33
N LYS A 71 -10.96 -7.17 -6.83
CA LYS A 71 -9.88 -6.19 -7.03
C LYS A 71 -9.98 -5.07 -6.00
N ILE A 72 -8.88 -4.82 -5.30
CA ILE A 72 -8.74 -3.70 -4.36
C ILE A 72 -7.82 -2.66 -4.98
N HIS A 73 -8.29 -1.42 -5.05
CA HIS A 73 -7.49 -0.32 -5.56
C HIS A 73 -6.60 0.26 -4.46
N SER A 74 -5.30 0.24 -4.70
CA SER A 74 -4.30 0.80 -3.78
C SER A 74 -4.33 2.33 -3.71
N PHE A 75 -4.74 2.98 -4.79
CA PHE A 75 -4.67 4.44 -4.92
C PHE A 75 -6.07 5.04 -4.85
N PRO A 76 -6.35 5.93 -3.89
CA PRO A 76 -7.67 6.50 -3.70
C PRO A 76 -7.95 7.69 -4.66
N SER A 77 -9.22 8.06 -4.78
CA SER A 77 -9.64 9.34 -5.37
C SER A 77 -9.22 10.53 -4.51
N ALA A 78 -9.27 11.74 -5.09
CA ALA A 78 -8.88 12.98 -4.42
C ALA A 78 -9.50 13.13 -3.02
N GLY A 79 -8.67 13.45 -2.03
CA GLY A 79 -9.03 13.57 -0.62
C GLY A 79 -9.12 12.25 0.15
N GLY A 80 -9.36 11.12 -0.52
CA GLY A 80 -9.41 9.81 0.11
C GLY A 80 -8.04 9.30 0.54
N SER A 81 -8.03 8.26 1.37
CA SER A 81 -6.81 7.58 1.80
C SER A 81 -6.94 6.06 1.70
N THR A 82 -5.80 5.39 1.48
CA THR A 82 -5.69 3.92 1.53
C THR A 82 -4.39 3.54 2.24
N ALA A 83 -4.48 2.65 3.23
CA ALA A 83 -3.35 2.04 3.91
C ALA A 83 -3.22 0.56 3.52
N MET A 84 -1.99 0.12 3.26
CA MET A 84 -1.71 -1.26 2.86
C MET A 84 -0.29 -1.70 3.23
N VAL A 85 -0.08 -3.00 3.24
CA VAL A 85 1.25 -3.62 3.20
C VAL A 85 1.52 -4.13 1.80
N CYS A 86 2.63 -3.74 1.20
CA CYS A 86 3.09 -4.25 -0.09
C CYS A 86 4.23 -5.25 0.14
N ASN A 87 4.09 -6.46 -0.36
CA ASN A 87 5.16 -7.45 -0.39
C ASN A 87 5.64 -7.60 -1.83
N ILE A 88 6.93 -7.37 -2.04
CA ILE A 88 7.59 -7.51 -3.34
C ILE A 88 8.45 -8.78 -3.27
N ALA A 89 8.20 -9.68 -4.22
CA ALA A 89 8.86 -10.99 -4.31
C ALA A 89 10.39 -10.87 -4.37
N PRO A 90 11.12 -11.95 -4.02
CA PRO A 90 12.55 -12.03 -4.29
C PRO A 90 12.86 -11.78 -5.77
N ASN A 91 13.99 -11.14 -6.03
CA ASN A 91 14.41 -10.72 -7.36
C ASN A 91 15.71 -11.43 -7.78
N PRO A 92 15.67 -12.74 -8.12
CA PRO A 92 16.87 -13.52 -8.41
C PRO A 92 17.64 -13.02 -9.63
N ASN A 93 16.93 -12.45 -10.61
CA ASN A 93 17.50 -11.93 -11.85
C ASN A 93 18.02 -10.49 -11.72
N GLY A 94 17.67 -9.78 -10.64
CA GLY A 94 18.02 -8.38 -10.46
C GLY A 94 17.27 -7.46 -11.43
N ASP A 95 16.06 -7.84 -11.84
CA ASP A 95 15.19 -7.07 -12.72
C ASP A 95 14.94 -5.67 -12.15
N GLU A 96 14.84 -4.66 -13.01
CA GLU A 96 14.58 -3.28 -12.56
C GLU A 96 13.17 -3.13 -11.98
N GLY A 97 13.06 -2.20 -11.03
CA GLY A 97 11.79 -1.84 -10.43
C GLY A 97 10.83 -1.24 -11.46
N PHE A 98 9.54 -1.34 -11.18
CA PHE A 98 8.51 -0.86 -12.08
C PHE A 98 8.30 0.66 -11.93
N MET A 99 8.77 1.43 -12.90
CA MET A 99 8.63 2.90 -12.94
C MET A 99 7.18 3.29 -13.19
N HIS A 100 6.61 4.08 -12.29
CA HIS A 100 5.23 4.56 -12.39
C HIS A 100 5.00 5.86 -11.61
N ARG A 101 3.85 6.46 -11.83
CA ARG A 101 3.39 7.65 -11.12
C ARG A 101 1.90 7.53 -10.78
N THR A 102 1.53 8.06 -9.63
CA THR A 102 0.16 8.20 -9.16
C THR A 102 -0.09 9.66 -8.78
N HIS A 103 -1.35 10.10 -8.81
CA HIS A 103 -1.73 11.43 -8.31
C HIS A 103 -1.96 11.37 -6.79
N THR A 104 -0.97 10.90 -6.04
CA THR A 104 -1.08 10.69 -4.60
C THR A 104 0.10 11.30 -3.85
N LEU A 105 -0.13 11.58 -2.56
CA LEU A 105 0.91 11.75 -1.57
C LEU A 105 1.06 10.43 -0.81
N ASP A 106 2.20 9.78 -0.95
CA ASP A 106 2.45 8.48 -0.34
C ASP A 106 3.45 8.58 0.80
N TYR A 107 3.13 7.93 1.91
CA TYR A 107 4.00 7.71 3.05
C TYR A 107 4.39 6.24 3.02
N VAL A 108 5.62 5.93 2.65
CA VAL A 108 6.08 4.54 2.51
C VAL A 108 7.24 4.28 3.46
N CYS A 109 7.08 3.29 4.33
CA CYS A 109 8.09 2.83 5.27
C CYS A 109 8.54 1.42 4.90
N ILE A 110 9.85 1.17 4.88
CA ILE A 110 10.38 -0.19 4.75
C ILE A 110 10.17 -0.91 6.09
N THR A 111 9.40 -1.98 6.10
CA THR A 111 9.11 -2.75 7.33
C THR A 111 9.88 -4.08 7.39
N GLY A 112 10.38 -4.56 6.26
CA GLY A 112 11.27 -5.72 6.15
C GLY A 112 12.06 -5.74 4.84
N GLY A 113 13.30 -6.21 4.86
CA GLY A 113 14.17 -6.27 3.67
C GLY A 113 14.92 -4.97 3.36
N GLU A 114 15.53 -4.92 2.17
CA GLU A 114 16.21 -3.76 1.60
C GLU A 114 15.69 -3.50 0.17
N ALA A 115 15.39 -2.23 -0.13
CA ALA A 115 14.87 -1.80 -1.41
C ALA A 115 15.83 -0.85 -2.11
N GLU A 116 15.88 -0.87 -3.43
CA GLU A 116 16.32 0.29 -4.20
C GLU A 116 15.08 1.10 -4.59
N TYR A 117 15.07 2.36 -4.19
CA TYR A 117 14.10 3.37 -4.59
C TYR A 117 14.72 4.24 -5.68
N ALA A 118 14.16 4.20 -6.88
CA ALA A 118 14.62 4.98 -8.02
C ALA A 118 13.59 6.05 -8.39
N VAL A 119 14.07 7.22 -8.82
CA VAL A 119 13.23 8.30 -9.37
C VAL A 119 13.62 8.60 -10.81
N SER A 120 12.72 9.22 -11.58
CA SER A 120 12.96 9.50 -13.00
C SER A 120 14.13 10.45 -13.29
N GLY A 121 14.61 11.20 -12.29
CA GLY A 121 15.82 12.03 -12.40
C GLY A 121 17.12 11.23 -12.51
N GLY A 122 17.05 9.91 -12.34
CA GLY A 122 18.19 8.99 -12.39
C GLY A 122 18.78 8.68 -11.01
N GLU A 123 18.38 9.40 -9.96
CA GLU A 123 18.81 9.09 -8.61
C GLU A 123 18.21 7.77 -8.11
N LYS A 124 19.05 7.00 -7.42
CA LYS A 124 18.70 5.74 -6.77
C LYS A 124 19.15 5.79 -5.32
N LYS A 125 18.33 5.26 -4.42
CA LYS A 125 18.65 5.15 -2.99
C LYS A 125 18.37 3.74 -2.50
N VAL A 126 19.36 3.15 -1.84
CA VAL A 126 19.12 1.93 -1.05
C VAL A 126 18.43 2.34 0.25
N MET A 127 17.24 1.80 0.47
CA MET A 127 16.41 1.98 1.65
C MET A 127 16.35 0.68 2.46
N LYS A 128 16.44 0.80 3.77
CA LYS A 128 16.48 -0.32 4.72
C LYS A 128 15.31 -0.23 5.68
N ARG A 129 15.06 -1.31 6.42
CA ARG A 129 14.03 -1.36 7.46
C ARG A 129 14.08 -0.12 8.37
N GLY A 130 12.96 0.58 8.48
CA GLY A 130 12.81 1.82 9.25
C GLY A 130 12.97 3.09 8.42
N ASP A 131 13.53 3.02 7.21
CA ASP A 131 13.60 4.17 6.31
C ASP A 131 12.21 4.50 5.77
N VAL A 132 11.97 5.79 5.59
CA VAL A 132 10.70 6.34 5.11
C VAL A 132 10.96 7.21 3.88
N VAL A 133 10.09 7.09 2.88
CA VAL A 133 9.99 8.04 1.78
C VAL A 133 8.62 8.71 1.79
N ILE A 134 8.64 10.01 1.53
CA ILE A 134 7.44 10.80 1.27
C ILE A 134 7.41 11.06 -0.23
N GLN A 135 6.56 10.32 -0.94
CA GLN A 135 6.48 10.40 -2.39
C GLN A 135 5.37 11.36 -2.81
N ARG A 136 5.73 12.39 -3.58
CA ARG A 136 4.84 13.52 -3.92
C ARG A 136 4.44 13.48 -5.39
N ALA A 137 3.59 12.52 -5.75
CA ALA A 137 3.16 12.29 -7.14
C ALA A 137 4.33 12.24 -8.13
N GLY A 138 5.49 11.72 -7.72
CA GLY A 138 6.67 11.61 -8.55
C GLY A 138 6.71 10.30 -9.34
N TRP A 139 7.46 10.28 -10.44
CA TRP A 139 7.83 9.03 -11.10
C TRP A 139 8.83 8.28 -10.22
N HIS A 140 8.50 7.04 -9.88
CA HIS A 140 9.36 6.20 -9.05
C HIS A 140 9.23 4.72 -9.34
N ALA A 141 10.25 3.97 -8.91
CA ALA A 141 10.28 2.52 -8.97
C ALA A 141 10.79 1.94 -7.65
N TRP A 142 10.23 0.79 -7.27
CA TRP A 142 10.69 -0.03 -6.15
C TRP A 142 11.31 -1.31 -6.69
N LYS A 143 12.54 -1.60 -6.27
CA LYS A 143 13.25 -2.82 -6.61
C LYS A 143 13.63 -3.55 -5.32
N ASN A 144 13.21 -4.80 -5.18
CA ASN A 144 13.75 -5.67 -4.16
C ASN A 144 15.20 -6.04 -4.53
N LEU A 145 16.14 -5.79 -3.63
CA LEU A 145 17.56 -6.09 -3.82
C LEU A 145 17.93 -7.53 -3.45
N SER A 146 17.06 -8.22 -2.70
CA SER A 146 17.29 -9.61 -2.30
C SER A 146 16.90 -10.58 -3.39
N LYS A 147 17.73 -11.61 -3.58
CA LYS A 147 17.48 -12.72 -4.50
C LYS A 147 16.64 -13.85 -3.89
N THR A 148 16.55 -13.87 -2.55
CA THR A 148 15.96 -14.99 -1.81
C THR A 148 14.86 -14.56 -0.82
N GLU A 149 14.92 -13.32 -0.35
CA GLU A 149 13.99 -12.78 0.66
C GLU A 149 13.03 -11.78 0.02
N GLU A 150 11.82 -11.70 0.59
CA GLU A 150 10.87 -10.67 0.21
C GLU A 150 11.21 -9.30 0.79
N LEU A 151 10.68 -8.26 0.14
CA LEU A 151 10.69 -6.88 0.60
C LEU A 151 9.28 -6.52 1.08
N THR A 152 9.17 -5.95 2.28
CA THR A 152 7.89 -5.52 2.86
C THR A 152 7.88 -4.01 3.05
N LEU A 153 6.84 -3.36 2.53
CA LEU A 153 6.58 -1.94 2.66
C LEU A 153 5.25 -1.74 3.39
N PHE A 154 5.17 -0.78 4.31
CA PHE A 154 3.88 -0.23 4.74
C PHE A 154 3.67 1.11 4.03
N ALA A 155 2.56 1.24 3.32
CA ALA A 155 2.25 2.40 2.51
C ALA A 155 0.89 3.00 2.89
N VAL A 156 0.86 4.32 3.03
CA VAL A 156 -0.38 5.11 3.11
C VAL A 156 -0.39 6.07 1.93
N ALA A 157 -1.36 5.93 1.04
CA ALA A 157 -1.57 6.83 -0.08
C ALA A 157 -2.74 7.77 0.22
N ILE A 158 -2.57 9.06 -0.04
CA ILE A 158 -3.62 10.08 0.02
C ILE A 158 -3.84 10.64 -1.39
N GLY A 159 -5.08 10.66 -1.86
CA GLY A 159 -5.44 11.17 -3.17
C GLY A 159 -5.22 12.68 -3.24
N ALA A 160 -4.34 13.14 -4.11
CA ALA A 160 -4.11 14.56 -4.36
C ALA A 160 -5.21 15.15 -5.27
N GLU A 161 -5.10 16.44 -5.60
CA GLU A 161 -5.96 17.07 -6.59
C GLU A 161 -5.94 16.29 -7.92
N GLY A 162 -7.11 16.02 -8.48
CA GLY A 162 -7.25 15.28 -9.73
C GLY A 162 -6.96 13.77 -9.63
N ALA A 163 -6.77 13.23 -8.43
CA ALA A 163 -6.62 11.80 -8.24
C ALA A 163 -7.92 11.05 -8.52
N THR A 164 -7.81 9.94 -9.26
CA THR A 164 -8.92 9.02 -9.56
C THR A 164 -8.57 7.65 -8.98
N GLU A 165 -9.54 6.98 -8.38
CA GLU A 165 -9.35 5.65 -7.80
C GLU A 165 -8.70 4.69 -8.80
N GLY A 166 -7.65 4.00 -8.34
CA GLY A 166 -6.94 3.00 -9.12
C GLY A 166 -6.10 3.54 -10.28
N PHE A 167 -6.01 4.87 -10.45
CA PHE A 167 -5.19 5.46 -11.50
C PHE A 167 -3.70 5.23 -11.24
N MET A 168 -2.99 4.81 -12.29
CA MET A 168 -1.55 4.73 -12.34
C MET A 168 -1.08 5.05 -13.76
N GLU A 169 -0.06 5.89 -13.86
CA GLU A 169 0.60 6.26 -15.10
C GLU A 169 1.89 5.47 -15.26
N PHE A 170 2.14 4.99 -16.48
CA PHE A 170 3.33 4.23 -16.84
C PHE A 170 4.12 4.96 -17.93
N PRO A 171 5.46 4.78 -18.00
CA PRO A 171 6.26 5.36 -19.07
C PRO A 171 5.70 4.93 -20.43
N LYS A 172 5.63 5.88 -21.37
CA LYS A 172 5.32 5.54 -22.76
C LYS A 172 6.47 4.73 -23.34
N ALA A 173 6.13 3.68 -24.09
CA ALA A 173 7.09 2.86 -24.83
C ALA A 173 7.81 3.67 -25.92
#